data_AF-C3Z4M7-F1
#
_entry.id   AF-C3Z4M7-F1
#
_cell.length_a   1.000
_cell.length_b   1.000
_cell.length_c   1.000
_cell.angle_alpha   90.00
_cell.angle_beta   90.00
_cell.angle_gamma   90.00
#
_symmetry.space_group_name_H-M   'P 1'
#
loop_
_entity.id
_entity.type
_entity.pdbx_description
1 polymer ?
#
loop_
_entity_poly.entity_id
_entity_poly.type
_entity_poly.pdbx_seq_one_letter_code
_entity_poly.pdbx_strand_id
1 'polypeptide(L)'
;MTGTDLIIIAVRYRYLATPLMILHHVLTAATCIVCGLMSPLAHFYGNMQLLAELSNPLLHLRRLLTLSGWSYTSPPHVMTSLAFMTTFFLVRVATIPICWYGWVYLLMPQPEYGRAEYAAAWRIAIALGIVLHTLYLYWFYTICRMAKRSIESLRKELAKTK
;
A
#
# COMPACT_ATOMS: atom_id res chain seq x y z
N MET A 1 6.05 2.75 9.41
CA MET A 1 4.92 3.05 10.30
C MET A 1 4.07 4.18 9.69
N THR A 2 2.82 3.89 9.30
CA THR A 2 1.52 4.54 9.62
C THR A 2 1.43 5.91 10.34
N GLY A 3 2.51 6.61 10.69
CA GLY A 3 2.49 7.79 11.56
C GLY A 3 1.66 8.94 11.01
N THR A 4 1.84 9.31 9.75
CA THR A 4 1.07 10.39 9.13
C THR A 4 -0.41 10.02 8.97
N ASP A 5 -0.73 8.82 8.51
CA ASP A 5 -2.14 8.42 8.33
C ASP A 5 -2.87 8.26 9.66
N LEU A 6 -2.24 7.72 10.71
CA LEU A 6 -2.85 7.61 12.04
C LEU A 6 -3.04 8.97 12.70
N ILE A 7 -2.06 9.89 12.58
CA ILE A 7 -2.21 11.26 13.07
C ILE A 7 -3.32 11.98 12.32
N ILE A 8 -3.41 11.83 10.99
CA ILE A 8 -4.48 12.47 10.22
C ILE A 8 -5.83 11.79 10.45
N ILE A 9 -5.91 10.47 10.67
CA ILE A 9 -7.15 9.80 11.09
C ILE A 9 -7.56 10.26 12.49
N ALA A 10 -6.62 10.42 13.42
CA ALA A 10 -6.90 10.89 14.78
C ALA A 10 -7.33 12.36 14.82
N VAL A 11 -6.74 13.22 13.99
CA VAL A 11 -6.99 14.68 14.00
C VAL A 11 -8.05 15.11 12.97
N ARG A 12 -8.22 14.35 11.88
CA ARG A 12 -9.07 14.65 10.71
C ARG A 12 -9.77 13.39 10.15
N TYR A 13 -10.33 12.56 11.03
CA TYR A 13 -11.04 11.30 10.72
C TYR A 13 -11.93 11.34 9.47
N ARG A 14 -12.71 12.42 9.31
CA ARG A 14 -13.69 12.60 8.22
C ARG A 14 -13.11 12.56 6.79
N TYR A 15 -11.80 12.78 6.60
CA TYR A 15 -11.18 12.88 5.26
C TYR A 15 -10.40 11.64 4.83
N LEU A 16 -10.08 10.73 5.75
CA LEU A 16 -9.20 9.58 5.49
C LEU A 16 -9.76 8.23 5.91
N ALA A 17 -10.68 8.21 6.85
CA ALA A 17 -11.18 6.99 7.48
C ALA A 17 -12.27 6.31 6.63
N THR A 18 -11.90 5.84 5.43
CA THR A 18 -12.74 4.85 4.76
C THR A 18 -12.64 3.52 5.52
N PRO A 19 -13.69 2.69 5.60
CA PRO A 19 -13.63 1.41 6.30
C PRO A 19 -12.47 0.52 5.83
N LEU A 20 -12.16 0.53 4.53
CA LEU A 20 -11.03 -0.21 3.95
C LEU A 20 -9.66 0.33 4.41
N MET A 21 -9.54 1.64 4.62
CA MET A 21 -8.31 2.23 5.15
C MET A 21 -8.10 1.87 6.62
N ILE A 22 -9.17 1.95 7.44
CA ILE A 22 -9.11 1.50 8.85
C ILE A 22 -8.73 0.02 8.92
N LEU A 23 -9.40 -0.82 8.13
CA LEU A 23 -9.11 -2.24 8.05
C LEU A 23 -7.64 -2.48 7.66
N HIS A 24 -7.14 -1.82 6.62
CA HIS A 24 -5.73 -1.91 6.23
C HIS A 24 -4.77 -1.55 7.37
N HIS A 25 -5.05 -0.49 8.14
CA HIS A 25 -4.20 -0.09 9.26
C HIS A 25 -4.22 -1.11 10.39
N VAL A 26 -5.39 -1.62 10.76
CA VAL A 26 -5.52 -2.67 11.77
C VAL A 26 -4.78 -3.94 11.34
N LEU A 27 -4.97 -4.38 10.10
CA LEU A 27 -4.28 -5.54 9.55
C LEU A 27 -2.77 -5.33 9.47
N THR A 28 -2.31 -4.15 9.05
CA THR A 28 -0.88 -3.83 8.97
C THR A 28 -0.24 -3.83 10.35
N ALA A 29 -0.90 -3.23 11.35
CA ALA A 29 -0.42 -3.23 12.73
C ALA A 29 -0.37 -4.65 13.30
N ALA A 30 -1.42 -5.45 13.11
CA ALA A 30 -1.46 -6.85 13.53
C ALA A 30 -0.32 -7.66 12.88
N THR A 31 -0.12 -7.52 11.57
CA THR A 31 0.97 -8.17 10.85
C THR A 31 2.34 -7.71 11.36
N CYS A 32 2.54 -6.42 11.64
CA CYS A 32 3.80 -5.93 12.21
C CYS A 32 4.08 -6.48 13.62
N ILE A 33 3.06 -6.65 14.46
CA ILE A 33 3.22 -7.25 15.80
C ILE A 33 3.61 -8.72 15.66
N VAL A 34 2.87 -9.48 14.85
CA VAL A 34 3.08 -10.92 14.65
C VAL A 34 4.43 -11.20 13.96
N CYS A 35 4.78 -10.43 12.93
CA CYS A 35 6.01 -10.63 12.16
C CYS A 35 7.24 -9.90 12.73
N GLY A 36 7.06 -8.82 13.48
CA GLY A 36 8.17 -8.00 13.98
C GLY A 36 8.63 -8.38 15.39
N LEU A 37 7.72 -8.87 16.23
CA LEU A 37 8.02 -9.15 17.65
C LEU A 37 8.13 -10.63 17.97
N MET A 38 7.55 -11.51 17.13
CA MET A 38 7.45 -12.94 17.46
C MET A 38 8.39 -13.83 16.63
N SER A 39 9.03 -13.35 15.55
CA SER A 39 9.97 -14.18 14.79
C SER A 39 11.03 -13.40 14.00
N PRO A 40 12.33 -13.71 14.14
CA PRO A 40 13.40 -13.10 13.35
C PRO A 40 13.28 -13.37 11.83
N LEU A 41 12.71 -14.52 11.47
CA LEU A 41 12.47 -14.91 10.07
C LEU A 41 11.41 -14.03 9.39
N ALA A 42 10.53 -13.41 10.18
CA ALA A 42 9.45 -12.58 9.69
C ALA A 42 9.87 -11.10 9.48
N HIS A 43 11.11 -10.75 9.81
CA HIS A 43 11.68 -9.42 9.51
C HIS A 43 11.66 -9.12 8.01
N PHE A 44 11.82 -10.11 7.14
CA PHE A 44 11.67 -9.96 5.70
C PHE A 44 10.30 -9.37 5.33
N TYR A 45 9.24 -9.85 5.95
CA TYR A 45 7.87 -9.38 5.71
C TYR A 45 7.65 -7.99 6.31
N GLY A 46 8.18 -7.72 7.50
CA GLY A 46 8.19 -6.39 8.09
C GLY A 46 8.87 -5.37 7.17
N ASN A 47 10.00 -5.73 6.57
CA ASN A 47 10.72 -4.88 5.62
C ASN A 47 9.94 -4.65 4.32
N MET A 48 9.24 -5.66 3.81
CA MET A 48 8.34 -5.48 2.65
C MET A 48 7.19 -4.51 2.97
N GLN A 49 6.66 -4.56 4.18
CA GLN A 49 5.64 -3.62 4.64
C GLN A 49 6.20 -2.19 4.80
N LEU A 50 7.45 -2.04 5.23
CA LEU A 50 8.13 -0.74 5.24
C LEU A 50 8.37 -0.21 3.81
N LEU A 51 8.79 -1.08 2.90
CA LEU A 51 8.98 -0.74 1.48
C LEU A 51 7.68 -0.22 0.85
N ALA A 52 6.53 -0.81 1.22
CA ALA A 52 5.22 -0.37 0.77
C ALA A 52 4.92 1.12 1.10
N GLU A 53 5.52 1.65 2.17
CA GLU A 53 5.31 3.03 2.61
C GLU A 53 5.96 4.07 1.69
N LEU A 54 6.93 3.67 0.85
CA LEU A 54 7.57 4.58 -0.11
C LEU A 54 6.57 5.20 -1.12
N SER A 55 5.41 4.57 -1.31
CA SER A 55 4.34 5.11 -2.15
C SER A 55 3.53 6.23 -1.47
N ASN A 56 3.52 6.32 -0.14
CA ASN A 56 2.66 7.23 0.62
C ASN A 56 3.02 8.72 0.47
N PRO A 57 4.31 9.14 0.42
CA PRO A 57 4.66 10.54 0.18
C PRO A 57 4.03 11.10 -1.09
N LEU A 58 3.99 10.30 -2.17
CA LEU A 58 3.39 10.71 -3.45
C LEU A 58 1.85 10.78 -3.36
N LEU A 59 1.22 9.90 -2.60
CA LEU A 59 -0.22 9.98 -2.30
C LEU A 59 -0.55 11.31 -1.59
N HIS A 60 0.23 11.66 -0.57
CA HIS A 60 0.06 12.88 0.20
C HIS A 60 0.35 14.12 -0.63
N LEU A 61 1.42 14.12 -1.44
CA LEU A 61 1.74 15.23 -2.34
C LEU A 61 0.62 15.47 -3.35
N ARG A 62 0.07 14.40 -3.95
CA ARG A 62 -1.08 14.50 -4.86
C ARG A 62 -2.28 15.14 -4.19
N ARG A 63 -2.57 14.74 -2.95
CA ARG A 63 -3.67 15.31 -2.18
C ARG A 63 -3.39 16.77 -1.82
N LEU A 64 -2.16 17.11 -1.44
CA LEU A 64 -1.76 18.48 -1.13
C LEU A 64 -1.99 19.39 -2.34
N LEU A 65 -1.57 18.99 -3.55
CA LEU A 65 -1.83 19.74 -4.78
C LEU A 65 -3.34 19.96 -5.00
N THR A 66 -4.14 18.94 -4.75
CA THR A 66 -5.61 19.03 -4.86
C THR A 66 -6.19 20.04 -3.85
N LEU A 67 -5.71 20.01 -2.60
CA LEU A 67 -6.14 20.92 -1.53
C LEU A 67 -5.66 22.37 -1.76
N SER A 68 -4.51 22.54 -2.42
CA SER A 68 -3.98 23.83 -2.84
C SER A 68 -4.69 24.43 -4.07
N GLY A 69 -5.73 23.77 -4.59
CA GLY A 69 -6.54 24.28 -5.70
C GLY A 69 -5.96 24.02 -7.10
N TRP A 70 -4.92 23.19 -7.23
CA TRP A 70 -4.40 22.81 -8.54
C TRP A 70 -5.42 21.99 -9.32
N SER A 71 -5.60 22.29 -10.61
CA SER A 71 -6.44 21.48 -11.50
C SER A 71 -5.93 20.04 -11.57
N TYR A 72 -6.86 19.08 -11.65
CA TYR A 72 -6.56 17.67 -11.92
C TYR A 72 -5.87 17.43 -13.27
N THR A 73 -5.97 18.38 -14.19
CA THR A 73 -5.29 18.37 -15.49
C THR A 73 -3.99 19.18 -15.49
N SER A 74 -3.63 19.82 -14.37
CA SER A 74 -2.35 20.53 -14.30
C SER A 74 -1.16 19.57 -14.38
N PRO A 75 -0.07 19.93 -15.09
CA PRO A 75 1.09 19.06 -15.24
C PRO A 75 1.64 18.53 -13.90
N PRO A 76 1.78 19.34 -12.82
CA PRO A 76 2.27 18.83 -11.54
C PRO A 76 1.37 17.76 -10.91
N HIS A 77 0.04 17.92 -11.02
CA HIS A 77 -0.93 16.96 -10.49
C HIS A 77 -0.87 15.63 -11.24
N VAL A 78 -0.79 15.69 -12.56
CA VAL A 78 -0.71 14.54 -13.45
C VAL A 78 0.58 13.76 -13.23
N MET A 79 1.72 14.46 -13.19
CA MET A 79 3.03 13.83 -12.93
C MET A 79 3.06 13.14 -11.56
N THR A 80 2.57 13.82 -10.52
CA THR A 80 2.50 13.22 -9.18
C THR A 80 1.56 12.01 -9.15
N SER A 81 0.45 12.06 -9.88
CA SER A 81 -0.50 10.95 -9.99
C SER A 81 0.11 9.73 -10.68
N LEU A 82 0.86 9.95 -11.77
CA LEU A 82 1.56 8.88 -12.48
C LEU A 82 2.71 8.33 -11.64
N ALA A 83 3.49 9.18 -10.98
CA ALA A 83 4.54 8.76 -10.06
C ALA A 83 3.97 7.91 -8.91
N PHE A 84 2.86 8.35 -8.29
CA PHE A 84 2.19 7.58 -7.25
C PHE A 84 1.74 6.21 -7.76
N MET A 85 1.13 6.13 -8.94
CA MET A 85 0.70 4.86 -9.55
C MET A 85 1.90 3.91 -9.77
N THR A 86 2.98 4.42 -10.35
CA THR A 86 4.19 3.65 -10.64
C THR A 86 4.84 3.16 -9.35
N THR A 87 5.05 4.03 -8.37
CA THR A 87 5.64 3.62 -7.09
C THR A 87 4.74 2.64 -6.35
N PHE A 88 3.41 2.82 -6.34
CA PHE A 88 2.48 1.87 -5.74
C PHE A 88 2.60 0.48 -6.38
N PHE A 89 2.67 0.41 -7.72
CA PHE A 89 2.89 -0.86 -8.41
C PHE A 89 4.20 -1.52 -7.98
N LEU A 90 5.32 -0.78 -8.06
CA LEU A 90 6.65 -1.32 -7.81
C LEU A 90 6.82 -1.84 -6.38
N VAL A 91 6.37 -1.07 -5.39
CA VAL A 91 6.65 -1.37 -3.97
C VAL A 91 5.58 -2.21 -3.29
N ARG A 92 4.36 -2.31 -3.86
CA ARG A 92 3.24 -3.05 -3.26
C ARG A 92 2.73 -4.20 -4.10
N VAL A 93 2.63 -4.06 -5.42
CA VAL A 93 1.99 -5.07 -6.29
C VAL A 93 3.02 -6.03 -6.86
N ALA A 94 4.09 -5.49 -7.44
CA ALA A 94 5.18 -6.27 -8.02
C ALA A 94 5.96 -7.08 -6.96
N THR A 95 5.90 -6.65 -5.69
CA THR A 95 6.52 -7.36 -4.56
C THR A 95 5.69 -8.53 -4.04
N ILE A 96 4.40 -8.65 -4.39
CA ILE A 96 3.53 -9.75 -3.92
C ILE A 96 4.10 -11.13 -4.29
N PRO A 97 4.50 -11.42 -5.55
CA PRO A 97 5.06 -12.72 -5.89
C PRO A 97 6.38 -13.01 -5.17
N ILE A 98 7.25 -12.00 -5.03
CA ILE A 98 8.52 -12.12 -4.31
C ILE A 98 8.27 -12.46 -2.83
N CYS A 99 7.27 -11.80 -2.25
CA CYS A 99 6.87 -12.02 -0.88
C CYS A 99 6.38 -13.46 -0.64
N TRP A 100 5.47 -13.95 -1.48
CA TRP A 100 4.96 -15.31 -1.38
C TRP A 100 6.00 -16.37 -1.71
N TYR A 101 6.87 -16.10 -2.69
CA TYR A 101 7.97 -17.00 -3.01
C TYR A 101 8.93 -17.15 -1.82
N GLY A 102 9.38 -16.03 -1.25
CA GLY A 102 10.25 -16.03 -0.07
C GLY A 102 9.62 -16.78 1.10
N TRP A 103 8.32 -16.60 1.31
CA TRP A 103 7.62 -17.28 2.40
C TRP A 103 7.48 -18.79 2.17
N VAL A 104 6.93 -19.19 1.03
CA VAL A 104 6.58 -20.60 0.76
C VAL A 104 7.82 -21.44 0.50
N TYR A 105 8.81 -20.90 -0.21
CA TYR A 105 9.96 -21.69 -0.66
C TYR A 105 11.22 -21.48 0.18
N LEU A 106 11.38 -20.33 0.84
CA LEU A 106 12.59 -20.07 1.64
C LEU A 106 12.34 -20.24 3.14
N LEU A 107 11.18 -19.77 3.65
CA LEU A 107 10.88 -19.76 5.09
C LEU A 107 10.15 -21.00 5.58
N MET A 108 9.07 -21.44 4.92
CA MET A 108 8.28 -22.61 5.35
C MET A 108 9.10 -23.90 5.50
N PRO A 109 10.12 -24.19 4.67
CA PRO A 109 10.93 -25.39 4.84
C PRO A 109 11.89 -25.35 6.02
N GLN A 110 12.13 -24.19 6.63
CA GLN A 110 13.07 -24.07 7.74
C GLN A 110 12.53 -24.77 8.99
N PRO A 111 13.37 -25.48 9.77
CA PRO A 111 12.95 -26.18 11.00
C PRO A 111 12.29 -25.24 12.02
N GLU A 112 12.66 -23.97 12.01
CA GLU A 112 12.11 -22.93 12.88
C GLU A 112 10.63 -22.65 12.61
N TYR A 113 10.15 -22.88 11.38
CA TYR A 113 8.74 -22.71 11.02
C TYR A 113 7.85 -23.81 11.62
N GLY A 114 8.41 -25.00 11.84
CA GLY A 114 7.72 -26.15 12.44
C GLY A 114 7.57 -26.08 13.96
N ARG A 115 8.18 -25.08 14.61
CA ARG A 115 8.11 -24.92 16.07
C ARG A 115 6.71 -24.51 16.51
N ALA A 116 6.20 -25.21 17.53
CA ALA A 116 4.82 -25.04 18.00
C ALA A 116 4.56 -23.62 18.52
N GLU A 117 5.57 -22.98 19.13
CA GLU A 117 5.47 -21.61 19.65
C GLU A 117 5.23 -20.55 18.57
N TYR A 118 5.61 -20.82 17.31
CA TYR A 118 5.46 -19.87 16.19
C TYR A 118 4.35 -20.27 15.20
N ALA A 119 3.89 -21.52 15.23
CA ALA A 119 2.93 -22.06 14.27
C ALA A 119 1.60 -21.26 14.18
N ALA A 120 1.10 -20.74 15.31
CA ALA A 120 -0.11 -19.91 15.33
C ALA A 120 0.13 -18.53 14.73
N ALA A 121 1.23 -17.87 15.13
CA ALA A 121 1.66 -16.58 14.59
C ALA A 121 1.79 -16.63 13.07
N TRP A 122 2.39 -17.70 12.53
CA TRP A 122 2.57 -17.88 11.10
C TRP A 122 1.27 -18.00 10.30
N ARG A 123 0.31 -18.80 10.80
CA ARG A 123 -1.00 -18.96 10.13
C ARG A 123 -1.77 -17.65 10.11
N ILE A 124 -1.70 -16.89 11.21
CA ILE A 124 -2.31 -15.56 11.31
C ILE A 124 -1.64 -14.62 10.31
N ALA A 125 -0.31 -14.57 10.26
CA ALA A 125 0.43 -13.71 9.34
C ALA A 125 0.10 -14.01 7.86
N ILE A 126 -0.03 -15.28 7.48
CA ILE A 126 -0.46 -15.69 6.14
C ILE A 126 -1.87 -15.15 5.85
N ALA A 127 -2.82 -15.38 6.75
CA ALA A 127 -4.19 -14.93 6.57
C ALA A 127 -4.27 -13.40 6.43
N LEU A 128 -3.60 -12.66 7.31
CA LEU A 128 -3.52 -11.20 7.25
C LEU A 128 -2.84 -10.72 5.96
N GLY A 129 -1.78 -11.40 5.53
CA GLY A 129 -1.04 -11.09 4.32
C GLY A 129 -1.87 -11.25 3.05
N ILE A 130 -2.70 -12.31 2.96
CA ILE A 130 -3.64 -12.49 1.85
C ILE A 130 -4.59 -11.28 1.77
N VAL A 131 -5.21 -10.92 2.89
CA VAL A 131 -6.17 -9.80 2.92
C VAL A 131 -5.49 -8.47 2.55
N LEU A 132 -4.30 -8.21 3.09
CA LEU A 132 -3.53 -7.00 2.75
C LEU A 132 -3.18 -6.92 1.26
N HIS A 133 -2.71 -8.02 0.68
CA HIS A 133 -2.38 -8.08 -0.74
C HIS A 133 -3.61 -7.92 -1.63
N THR A 134 -4.77 -8.48 -1.23
CA THR A 134 -6.04 -8.22 -1.94
C THR A 134 -6.40 -6.74 -1.91
N LEU A 135 -6.23 -6.05 -0.78
CA LEU A 135 -6.46 -4.60 -0.69
C LEU A 135 -5.49 -3.81 -1.59
N TYR A 136 -4.22 -4.23 -1.69
CA TYR A 136 -3.26 -3.60 -2.59
C TYR A 136 -3.69 -3.72 -4.06
N LEU A 137 -4.15 -4.90 -4.48
CA LEU A 137 -4.65 -5.12 -5.83
C LEU A 137 -5.91 -4.28 -6.13
N TYR A 138 -6.85 -4.24 -5.17
CA TYR A 138 -8.06 -3.42 -5.27
C TYR A 138 -7.74 -1.92 -5.44
N TRP A 139 -6.81 -1.40 -4.63
CA TRP A 139 -6.41 -0.01 -4.73
C TRP A 139 -5.63 0.27 -6.00
N PHE A 140 -4.75 -0.64 -6.42
CA PHE A 140 -4.03 -0.49 -7.68
C PHE A 140 -5.00 -0.41 -8.87
N TYR A 141 -5.98 -1.31 -8.93
CA TYR A 141 -7.04 -1.24 -9.93
C TYR A 141 -7.76 0.12 -9.92
N THR A 142 -8.11 0.62 -8.74
CA THR A 142 -8.76 1.93 -8.59
C THR A 142 -7.88 3.07 -9.10
N ILE A 143 -6.58 3.05 -8.76
CA ILE A 143 -5.59 4.04 -9.22
C ILE A 143 -5.47 3.99 -10.75
N CYS A 144 -5.37 2.81 -11.36
CA CYS A 144 -5.33 2.66 -12.82
C CYS A 144 -6.56 3.25 -13.50
N ARG A 145 -7.76 3.02 -12.95
CA ARG A 145 -8.99 3.63 -13.47
C ARG A 145 -8.99 5.15 -13.37
N MET A 146 -8.51 5.69 -12.24
CA MET A 146 -8.40 7.14 -12.06
C MET A 146 -7.40 7.74 -13.07
N ALA A 147 -6.22 7.12 -13.22
CA ALA A 147 -5.20 7.56 -14.17
C ALA A 147 -5.73 7.57 -15.61
N LYS A 148 -6.45 6.52 -16.03
CA LYS A 148 -7.10 6.45 -17.34
C LYS A 148 -8.05 7.65 -17.57
N ARG A 149 -8.92 7.93 -16.60
CA ARG A 149 -9.86 9.07 -16.68
C ARG A 149 -9.16 10.42 -16.74
N SER A 150 -8.09 10.60 -15.98
CA SER A 150 -7.28 11.83 -16.01
C SER A 150 -6.62 12.04 -17.38
N ILE A 151 -6.07 10.98 -17.98
CA ILE A 151 -5.46 11.03 -19.32
C ILE A 151 -6.52 11.35 -20.40
N GLU A 152 -7.71 10.74 -20.31
CA GLU A 152 -8.82 11.05 -21.23
C GLU A 152 -9.27 12.50 -21.12
N SER A 153 -9.31 13.05 -19.90
CA SER A 153 -9.68 14.46 -19.66
C SER A 153 -8.64 15.44 -20.21
N LEU A 154 -7.35 15.15 -19.97
CA LEU A 154 -6.23 15.90 -20.55
C LEU A 154 -6.27 15.93 -22.08
N ARG A 155 -6.52 14.78 -22.72
CA ARG A 155 -6.63 14.69 -24.18
C ARG A 155 -7.76 15.57 -24.71
N LYS A 156 -8.91 15.58 -24.04
CA LYS A 156 -10.05 16.44 -24.40
C LYS A 156 -9.73 17.92 -24.24
N GLU A 157 -9.01 18.32 -23.19
CA GLU A 157 -8.60 19.71 -23.00
C GLU A 157 -7.61 20.14 -24.09
N LEU A 158 -6.56 19.35 -24.35
CA LEU A 158 -5.59 19.62 -25.41
C LEU A 158 -6.22 19.71 -26.80
N ALA A 159 -7.29 18.95 -27.07
CA ALA A 159 -8.03 19.00 -28.33
C ALA A 159 -8.91 20.24 -28.48
N LYS A 160 -9.28 20.92 -27.39
CA LYS A 160 -10.05 22.18 -27.44
C LYS A 160 -9.19 23.42 -27.61
N THR A 161 -7.90 23.33 -27.28
CA THR A 161 -6.93 24.43 -27.38
C THR A 161 -6.26 24.49 -28.76
N LYS A 162 -6.51 23.49 -29.62
CA LYS A 162 -6.14 23.48 -31.04
C LYS A 162 -7.29 23.98 -31.89
#